data_AF-A0A8S8YLA9-F1
#
_entry.id   AF-A0A8S8YLA9-F1
#
_cell.length_a   1.000
_cell.length_b   1.000
_cell.length_c   1.000
_cell.angle_alpha   90.00
_cell.angle_beta   90.00
_cell.angle_gamma   90.00
#
_symmetry.space_group_name_H-M   'P 1'
#
loop_
_entity.id
_entity.type
_entity.pdbx_description
1 polymer ?
#
loop_
_entity_poly.entity_id
_entity_poly.type
_entity_poly.pdbx_seq_one_letter_code
_entity_poly.pdbx_strand_id
1 'polypeptide(L)' 'MDKEDDQTILVFDLGGGTFDVSVLEIYQVDDQPQIEVKATAGNNRLGGDDFDERVIHWCVSEFKKSSGIDLSRG' A
#
# COMPACT_ATOMS: atom_id res chain seq x y z
N MET A 1 -19.11 0.32 33.45
CA MET A 1 -19.31 -0.67 32.38
C MET A 1 -19.03 0.10 31.11
N ASP A 2 -17.75 0.14 30.74
CA ASP A 2 -17.33 0.81 29.53
C ASP A 2 -17.99 0.04 28.39
N LYS A 3 -18.83 0.72 27.61
CA LYS A 3 -19.31 0.14 26.36
C LYS A 3 -18.05 -0.08 25.53
N GLU A 4 -17.78 -1.33 25.18
CA GLU A 4 -16.84 -1.61 24.09
C GLU A 4 -17.48 -1.01 22.84
N ASP A 5 -17.09 0.21 22.52
CA ASP A 5 -17.59 0.93 21.35
C ASP A 5 -17.08 0.22 20.10
N ASP A 6 -18.00 -0.07 19.16
CA ASP A 6 -17.68 -0.61 17.84
C ASP A 6 -16.53 0.19 17.21
N GLN A 7 -15.55 -0.50 16.64
CA GLN A 7 -14.36 0.10 16.07
C GLN A 7 -14.39 -0.02 14.55
N THR A 8 -14.14 1.09 13.87
CA THR A 8 -13.90 1.09 12.42
C THR A 8 -12.40 1.20 12.15
N ILE A 9 -11.86 0.26 11.38
CA ILE A 9 -10.44 0.17 11.04
C ILE A 9 -10.26 0.30 9.53
N LEU A 10 -9.28 1.11 9.11
CA LEU A 10 -8.78 1.10 7.74
C LEU A 10 -7.51 0.24 7.68
N VAL A 11 -7.56 -0.84 6.91
CA VAL A 11 -6.37 -1.60 6.55
C VAL A 11 -5.82 -1.02 5.26
N PHE A 12 -4.56 -0.61 5.29
CA PHE A 12 -3.80 -0.12 4.15
C PHE A 12 -2.62 -1.06 3.92
N ASP A 13 -2.61 -1.73 2.78
CA ASP A 13 -1.53 -2.62 2.36
C ASP A 13 -0.92 -2.11 1.05
N LEU A 14 0.39 -1.83 1.08
CA LEU A 14 1.16 -1.41 -0.08
C LEU A 14 2.38 -2.33 -0.21
N GLY A 15 2.21 -3.37 -1.01
CA GLY A 15 3.24 -4.37 -1.29
C GLY A 15 4.16 -3.99 -2.45
N GLY A 16 4.93 -4.96 -2.94
CA GLY A 16 5.84 -4.77 -4.07
C GLY A 16 5.13 -4.50 -5.40
N GLY A 17 3.99 -5.14 -5.65
CA GLY A 17 3.26 -4.97 -6.93
C GLY A 17 1.76 -4.67 -6.80
N THR A 18 1.23 -4.68 -5.59
CA THR A 18 -0.20 -4.44 -5.33
C THR A 18 -0.40 -3.44 -4.22
N PHE A 19 -1.50 -2.71 -4.33
CA PHE A 19 -1.98 -1.76 -3.36
C PHE A 19 -3.44 -2.10 -3.03
N ASP A 20 -3.73 -2.38 -1.77
CA ASP A 20 -5.04 -2.81 -1.31
C ASP A 20 -5.47 -1.99 -0.07
N VAL A 21 -6.75 -1.63 -0.03
CA VAL A 21 -7.37 -0.89 1.07
C VAL A 21 -8.68 -1.58 1.44
N SER A 22 -8.88 -1.81 2.74
CA SER A 22 -10.13 -2.37 3.24
C SER A 22 -10.62 -1.62 4.48
N VAL A 23 -11.93 -1.40 4.56
CA VAL A 23 -12.60 -0.85 5.76
C VAL A 23 -13.23 -2.01 6.51
N LEU A 24 -12.85 -2.18 7.77
CA LEU A 24 -13.34 -3.20 8.67
C LEU A 24 -14.14 -2.56 9.80
N GLU A 25 -15.21 -3.22 10.22
CA GLU A 25 -15.89 -2.93 11.49
C GLU A 25 -15.65 -4.09 12.45
N ILE A 26 -15.29 -3.77 13.69
CA ILE A 26 -15.12 -4.72 14.79
C ILE A 26 -16.13 -4.36 15.88
N TYR A 27 -16.95 -5.32 16.28
CA TYR A 27 -17.97 -5.14 17.31
C TYR A 27 -18.11 -6.41 18.15
N GLN A 28 -18.74 -6.32 19.32
CA GLN A 28 -18.97 -7.46 20.20
C GLN A 28 -20.35 -8.10 19.97
N VAL A 29 -20.39 -9.43 19.89
CA VAL A 29 -21.63 -10.22 19.95
C VAL A 29 -21.41 -11.31 20.98
N ASP A 30 -22.25 -11.35 22.02
CA ASP A 30 -22.15 -12.33 23.12
C ASP A 30 -20.74 -12.41 23.75
N ASP A 31 -20.14 -11.26 24.05
CA ASP A 31 -18.76 -11.10 24.56
C ASP A 31 -17.67 -11.69 23.64
N GLN A 32 -17.96 -11.88 22.35
CA GLN A 32 -17.01 -12.32 21.33
C GLN A 32 -16.84 -11.26 20.21
N PRO A 33 -15.60 -10.94 19.81
CA PRO A 33 -15.35 -9.97 18.76
C PRO A 33 -15.75 -10.54 17.40
N GLN A 34 -16.55 -9.79 16.66
CA GLN A 34 -16.90 -10.04 15.26
C GLN A 34 -16.18 -9.03 14.38
N ILE A 35 -15.73 -9.48 13.21
CA ILE A 35 -15.05 -8.64 12.22
C ILE A 35 -15.85 -8.69 10.92
N GLU A 36 -16.25 -7.54 10.41
CA GLU A 36 -16.98 -7.41 9.17
C GLU A 36 -16.20 -6.54 8.17
N VAL A 37 -16.02 -7.04 6.94
CA VAL A 37 -15.43 -6.26 5.84
C VAL A 37 -16.53 -5.44 5.19
N LYS A 38 -16.45 -4.11 5.29
CA LYS A 38 -17.47 -3.20 4.72
C LYS A 38 -17.20 -2.88 3.27
N ALA A 39 -15.94 -2.70 2.92
CA ALA A 39 -15.51 -2.42 1.57
C ALA A 39 -14.05 -2.84 1.39
N THR A 40 -13.72 -3.25 0.17
CA THR A 40 -12.33 -3.47 -0.27
C THR A 40 -12.15 -2.85 -1.65
N ALA A 41 -11.01 -2.22 -1.88
CA ALA A 41 -10.62 -1.62 -3.14
C ALA A 41 -9.09 -1.66 -3.28
N GLY A 42 -8.58 -1.54 -4.50
CA GLY A 42 -7.14 -1.61 -4.71
C GLY A 42 -6.73 -1.50 -6.17
N ASN A 43 -5.43 -1.64 -6.41
CA ASN A 43 -4.79 -1.72 -7.71
C ASN A 43 -3.75 -2.84 -7.71
N ASN A 44 -3.93 -3.83 -8.57
CA ASN A 44 -3.05 -5.01 -8.69
C ASN A 44 -1.77 -4.75 -9.50
N ARG A 45 -1.50 -3.50 -9.87
CA ARG A 45 -0.33 -3.05 -10.64
C ARG A 45 0.21 -1.73 -10.08
N LEU A 46 0.25 -1.62 -8.77
CA LEU A 46 0.81 -0.47 -8.07
C LEU A 46 1.48 -0.98 -6.81
N GLY A 47 2.78 -0.77 -6.66
CA GLY A 47 3.53 -1.17 -5.48
C GLY A 47 4.96 -0.67 -5.50
N GLY A 48 5.77 -1.19 -4.58
CA GLY A 48 7.21 -0.90 -4.44
C GLY A 48 8.01 -0.94 -5.75
N ASP A 49 7.69 -1.85 -6.67
CA ASP A 49 8.37 -2.00 -7.95
C ASP A 49 8.24 -0.73 -8.82
N ASP A 50 7.08 -0.04 -8.78
CA ASP A 50 6.88 1.24 -9.47
C ASP A 50 7.75 2.35 -8.85
N PHE A 51 7.91 2.34 -7.52
CA PHE A 51 8.78 3.30 -6.83
C PHE A 51 10.25 3.03 -7.18
N ASP A 52 10.66 1.77 -7.20
CA ASP A 52 12.01 1.35 -7.57
C ASP A 52 12.32 1.78 -9.01
N GLU A 53 11.43 1.50 -9.97
CA GLU A 53 11.57 1.93 -11.36
C GLU A 53 11.71 3.46 -11.45
N ARG A 54 10.87 4.20 -10.71
CA ARG A 54 10.90 5.66 -10.72
C ARG A 54 12.22 6.22 -10.21
N VAL A 55 12.76 5.65 -9.12
CA VAL A 55 14.04 6.04 -8.54
C VAL A 55 15.19 5.68 -9.48
N ILE A 56 15.18 4.48 -10.05
CA ILE A 56 16.19 4.05 -11.03
C ILE A 56 16.23 4.99 -12.23
N HIS A 57 15.07 5.30 -12.81
CA HIS A 57 15.00 6.22 -13.95
C HIS A 57 15.54 7.61 -13.59
N TRP A 58 15.25 8.10 -12.39
CA TRP A 58 15.82 9.37 -11.90
C TRP A 58 17.35 9.28 -11.79
N CYS A 59 17.89 8.24 -11.15
CA CYS A 59 19.32 8.01 -11.03
C CYS A 59 20.03 7.96 -12.39
N VAL A 60 19.49 7.21 -13.35
CA VAL A 60 20.04 7.11 -14.72
C VAL A 60 20.03 8.47 -15.42
N SER A 61 18.94 9.24 -15.28
CA SER A 61 18.83 10.57 -15.87
C SER A 61 19.88 11.54 -15.31
N GLU A 62 20.05 11.58 -13.99
CA GLU A 62 21.03 12.45 -13.33
C GLU A 62 22.48 12.01 -13.62
N PHE A 63 22.73 10.71 -13.69
CA PHE A 63 24.03 10.20 -14.10
C PHE A 63 24.38 10.60 -15.53
N LYS A 64 23.42 10.47 -16.47
CA LYS A 64 23.62 10.89 -17.86
C LYS A 64 23.88 12.39 -17.98
N LYS A 65 23.18 13.23 -17.21
CA LYS A 65 23.43 14.68 -17.18
C LYS A 65 24.82 15.04 -16.66
N SER A 66 25.31 14.35 -15.64
CA SER A 66 26.58 14.66 -14.99
C SER A 66 27.80 14.06 -15.68
N SER A 67 27.68 12.87 -16.25
CA SER A 67 28.81 12.12 -16.84
C SER A 67 28.80 12.05 -18.38
N GLY A 68 27.65 12.33 -19.01
CA GLY A 68 27.44 12.10 -20.45
C GLY A 68 27.27 10.63 -20.84
N ILE A 69 27.37 9.69 -19.90
CA ILE A 69 27.27 8.24 -20.13
C ILE A 69 25.83 7.77 -19.91
N ASP A 70 25.32 6.94 -20.83
CA ASP A 70 23.96 6.39 -20.75
C ASP A 70 23.97 4.96 -20.19
N LEU A 71 23.38 4.77 -19.01
CA LEU A 71 23.28 3.48 -18.33
C LEU A 71 21.94 2.76 -18.56
N SER A 72 21.07 3.29 -19.43
CA SER A 72 19.76 2.68 -19.71
C SER A 72 19.82 1.35 -20.49
N ARG A 73 21.02 0.88 -20.87
CA ARG A 73 21.25 -0.33 -21.68
C ARG A 73 22.34 -1.23 -21.11
N GLY A 74 22.28 -1.49 -19.81
CA GLY A 74 23.10 -2.49 -19.11
C GLY A 74 22.42 -3.85 -19.04
#